data_AF-A0A529X6W2-F1
#
_entry.id   AF-A0A529X6W2-F1
#
_cell.length_a   1.000
_cell.length_b   1.000
_cell.length_c   1.000
_cell.angle_alpha   90.00
_cell.angle_beta   90.00
_cell.angle_gamma   90.00
#
_symmetry.space_group_name_H-M   'P 1'
#
loop_
_entity.id
_entity.type
_entity.pdbx_description
1 polymer ?
#
loop_
_entity_poly.entity_id
_entity_poly.type
_entity_poly.pdbx_seq_one_letter_code
_entity_poly.pdbx_strand_id
1 'polypeptide(L)'
;LRAADDAVLFKRTVKGIARKHGFAACFMAKPYGERAGNGFHVHFSVLDRQGRNIFDDGSDQGSETMRHAVGGLLAAMAQSTLVFAPHFNSYRRLRPRSYAPTAVAWGYEN
;
A
#
# COMPACT_ATOMS: atom_id res chain seq x y z
N LEU A 1 -12.94 -2.73 8.39
CA LEU A 1 -13.69 -1.53 7.94
C LEU A 1 -13.06 -0.25 8.47
N ARG A 2 -12.89 -0.09 9.79
CA ARG A 2 -12.30 1.12 10.42
C ARG A 2 -11.04 1.66 9.70
N ALA A 3 -10.04 0.82 9.41
CA ALA A 3 -8.82 1.27 8.72
C ALA A 3 -9.08 1.90 7.33
N ALA A 4 -10.09 1.42 6.59
CA ALA A 4 -10.48 2.00 5.30
C ALA A 4 -11.20 3.34 5.49
N ASP A 5 -12.09 3.43 6.48
CA ASP A 5 -12.79 4.68 6.84
C ASP A 5 -11.78 5.75 7.27
N ASP A 6 -10.80 5.37 8.11
CA ASP A 6 -9.73 6.24 8.57
C ASP A 6 -8.85 6.73 7.41
N ALA A 7 -8.54 5.86 6.43
CA ALA A 7 -7.77 6.27 5.25
C ALA A 7 -8.51 7.32 4.39
N VAL A 8 -9.83 7.15 4.21
CA VAL A 8 -10.67 8.13 3.50
C VAL A 8 -10.78 9.43 4.29
N LEU A 9 -11.02 9.33 5.60
CA LEU A 9 -11.10 10.48 6.50
C LEU A 9 -9.80 11.26 6.52
N PHE A 10 -8.65 10.59 6.65
CA PHE A 10 -7.32 11.19 6.60
C PHE A 10 -7.11 12.01 5.33
N LYS A 11 -7.38 11.43 4.15
CA LYS A 11 -7.24 12.12 2.87
C LYS A 11 -8.12 13.38 2.79
N ARG A 12 -9.36 13.30 3.31
CA ARG A 12 -10.30 14.44 3.35
C ARG A 12 -9.81 15.53 4.31
N THR A 13 -9.41 15.15 5.51
CA THR A 13 -8.89 16.06 6.55
C THR A 13 -7.66 16.81 6.06
N VAL A 14 -6.66 16.12 5.52
CA VAL A 14 -5.43 16.76 5.00
C VAL A 14 -5.75 17.76 3.89
N LYS A 15 -6.63 17.40 2.95
CA LYS A 15 -7.07 18.32 1.88
C LYS A 15 -7.83 19.53 2.45
N GLY A 16 -8.67 19.34 3.45
CA GLY A 16 -9.43 20.40 4.11
C GLY A 16 -8.53 21.39 4.83
N ILE A 17 -7.57 20.88 5.63
CA ILE A 17 -6.59 21.71 6.35
C ILE A 17 -5.72 22.49 5.37
N ALA A 18 -5.16 21.84 4.33
CA ALA A 18 -4.35 22.52 3.33
C ALA A 18 -5.11 23.71 2.72
N ARG A 19 -6.37 23.51 2.31
CA ARG A 19 -7.22 24.57 1.75
C ARG A 19 -7.47 25.71 2.74
N LYS A 20 -7.73 25.40 4.01
CA LYS A 20 -7.93 26.41 5.07
C LYS A 20 -6.72 27.34 5.21
N HIS A 21 -5.53 26.85 4.91
CA HIS A 21 -4.28 27.62 4.97
C HIS A 21 -3.80 28.14 3.62
N GLY A 22 -4.63 28.12 2.57
CA GLY A 22 -4.26 28.65 1.25
C GLY A 22 -3.37 27.73 0.40
N PHE A 23 -3.27 26.45 0.76
CA PHE A 23 -2.47 25.43 0.07
C PHE A 23 -3.35 24.34 -0.57
N ALA A 24 -2.74 23.46 -1.36
CA ALA A 24 -3.37 22.25 -1.90
C ALA A 24 -2.57 21.00 -1.54
N ALA A 25 -3.25 19.97 -1.00
CA ALA A 25 -2.66 18.66 -0.78
C ALA A 25 -2.96 17.72 -1.96
N CYS A 26 -1.93 17.05 -2.48
CA CYS A 26 -2.02 16.19 -3.65
C CYS A 26 -1.65 14.73 -3.32
N PHE A 27 -2.60 13.82 -3.55
CA PHE A 27 -2.43 12.36 -3.35
C PHE A 27 -2.31 11.61 -4.69
N MET A 28 -2.01 12.33 -5.77
CA MET A 28 -1.77 11.75 -7.08
C MET A 28 -0.51 10.89 -7.04
N ALA A 29 -0.53 9.71 -7.64
CA ALA A 29 0.61 8.77 -7.59
C ALA A 29 1.93 9.42 -8.08
N LYS A 30 1.88 10.21 -9.14
CA LYS A 30 3.01 10.94 -9.69
C LYS A 30 2.59 12.39 -9.98
N PRO A 31 2.72 13.32 -9.03
CA PRO A 31 2.28 14.72 -9.21
C PRO A 31 3.30 15.53 -10.01
N TYR A 32 4.59 15.20 -9.90
CA TYR A 32 5.68 15.89 -10.58
C TYR A 32 6.57 14.88 -11.31
N GLY A 33 6.93 15.16 -12.56
CA GLY A 33 7.69 14.25 -13.43
C GLY A 33 9.03 13.83 -12.83
N GLU A 34 9.80 14.80 -12.34
CA GLU A 34 11.18 14.59 -11.87
C GLU A 34 11.30 14.34 -10.36
N ARG A 35 10.21 14.32 -9.60
CA ARG A 35 10.24 14.11 -8.13
C ARG A 35 9.64 12.78 -7.72
N ALA A 36 9.94 12.31 -6.51
CA ALA A 36 9.31 11.12 -5.95
C ALA A 36 7.77 11.19 -6.01
N GLY A 37 7.15 10.04 -6.21
CA GLY A 37 5.69 9.90 -6.24
C GLY A 37 5.10 9.62 -4.87
N ASN A 38 3.76 9.61 -4.78
CA ASN A 38 3.04 9.21 -3.57
C ASN A 38 2.72 7.71 -3.59
N GLY A 39 3.04 7.01 -2.50
CA GLY A 39 2.61 5.63 -2.26
C GLY A 39 1.41 5.55 -1.33
N PHE A 40 0.78 4.37 -1.29
CA PHE A 40 -0.20 3.98 -0.29
C PHE A 40 0.07 2.53 0.10
N HIS A 41 1.06 2.32 0.98
CA HIS A 41 1.47 0.99 1.42
C HIS A 41 0.50 0.53 2.51
N VAL A 42 0.03 -0.72 2.40
CA VAL A 42 -0.97 -1.29 3.31
C VAL A 42 -0.30 -2.40 4.11
N HIS A 43 -0.28 -2.23 5.42
CA HIS A 43 0.09 -3.28 6.36
C HIS A 43 -1.17 -4.02 6.78
N PHE A 44 -1.13 -5.35 6.82
CA PHE A 44 -2.27 -6.15 7.24
C PHE A 44 -1.81 -7.39 8.00
N SER A 45 -2.67 -7.84 8.90
CA SER A 45 -2.56 -9.10 9.64
C SER A 45 -3.92 -9.77 9.66
N VAL A 46 -3.93 -11.07 9.97
CA VAL A 46 -5.18 -11.83 10.14
C VAL A 46 -5.22 -12.34 11.56
N LEU A 47 -6.32 -12.05 12.25
CA LEU A 47 -6.54 -12.51 13.63
C LEU A 47 -7.48 -13.71 13.62
N ASP A 48 -7.19 -14.71 14.45
CA ASP A 48 -8.14 -15.80 14.73
C ASP A 48 -9.30 -15.33 15.62
N ARG A 49 -10.22 -16.24 15.95
CA ARG A 49 -11.39 -15.94 16.78
C ARG A 49 -11.02 -15.55 18.22
N GLN A 50 -9.82 -15.87 18.66
CA GLN A 50 -9.27 -15.54 19.97
C GLN A 50 -8.45 -14.24 19.94
N GLY A 51 -8.35 -13.59 18.77
CA GLY A 51 -7.61 -12.35 18.58
C GLY A 51 -6.10 -12.53 18.38
N ARG A 52 -5.62 -13.76 18.18
CA ARG A 52 -4.19 -14.04 17.95
C ARG A 52 -3.84 -13.81 16.49
N ASN A 53 -2.70 -13.16 16.23
CA ASN A 53 -2.21 -12.95 14.88
C ASN A 53 -1.71 -14.27 14.29
N ILE A 54 -2.42 -14.80 13.29
CA ILE A 54 -2.06 -16.10 12.69
C ILE A 54 -0.89 -16.01 11.72
N PHE A 55 -0.42 -14.79 11.40
CA PHE A 55 0.79 -14.60 10.60
C PHE A 55 2.07 -14.64 11.43
N ASP A 56 1.95 -14.54 12.75
CA ASP A 56 3.06 -14.56 13.68
C ASP A 56 3.29 -15.98 14.21
N ASP A 57 4.52 -16.48 14.07
CA ASP A 57 4.99 -17.74 14.67
C ASP A 57 6.10 -17.51 15.71
N GLY A 58 6.34 -16.25 16.09
CA GLY A 58 7.40 -15.85 17.02
C GLY A 58 8.78 -15.75 16.38
N SER A 59 8.90 -15.89 15.06
CA SER A 59 10.15 -15.79 14.31
C SER A 59 10.08 -14.73 13.21
N ASP A 60 11.24 -14.34 12.70
CA ASP A 60 11.35 -13.43 11.55
C ASP A 60 10.88 -14.06 10.23
N GLN A 61 10.64 -15.37 10.19
CA GLN A 61 10.16 -16.06 8.99
C GLN A 61 8.64 -15.92 8.78
N GLY A 62 7.91 -15.59 9.85
CA GLY A 62 6.46 -15.63 9.89
C GLY A 62 5.88 -17.03 9.74
N SER A 63 4.58 -17.18 10.01
CA SER A 63 3.92 -18.48 9.99
C SER A 63 3.77 -19.08 8.58
N GLU A 64 3.48 -20.39 8.50
CA GLU A 64 3.10 -21.04 7.24
C GLU A 64 1.88 -20.36 6.59
N THR A 65 0.90 -19.97 7.39
CA THR A 65 -0.28 -19.23 6.94
C THR A 65 0.10 -17.88 6.31
N MET A 66 1.07 -17.15 6.88
CA MET A 66 1.60 -15.93 6.29
C MET A 66 2.23 -16.21 4.92
N ARG A 67 3.07 -17.25 4.81
CA ARG A 67 3.72 -17.62 3.55
C ARG A 67 2.71 -17.99 2.47
N HIS A 68 1.63 -18.69 2.81
CA HIS A 68 0.53 -18.94 1.88
C HIS A 68 -0.19 -17.65 1.44
N ALA A 69 -0.45 -16.72 2.38
CA ALA A 69 -1.05 -15.43 2.05
C ALA A 69 -0.16 -14.61 1.09
N VAL A 70 1.15 -14.56 1.36
CA VAL A 70 2.14 -13.94 0.45
C VAL A 70 2.14 -14.62 -0.91
N GLY A 71 2.16 -15.95 -0.97
CA GLY A 71 2.09 -16.71 -2.23
C GLY A 71 0.85 -16.37 -3.05
N GLY A 72 -0.31 -16.24 -2.40
CA GLY A 72 -1.55 -15.80 -3.04
C GLY A 72 -1.47 -14.37 -3.59
N LEU A 73 -0.89 -13.44 -2.83
CA LEU A 73 -0.66 -12.07 -3.29
C LEU A 73 0.25 -12.02 -4.51
N LEU A 74 1.38 -12.75 -4.49
CA LEU A 74 2.30 -12.82 -5.61
C LEU A 74 1.63 -13.39 -6.87
N ALA A 75 0.82 -14.44 -6.73
CA ALA A 75 0.10 -15.05 -7.85
C ALA A 75 -0.95 -14.10 -8.47
N ALA A 76 -1.63 -13.30 -7.66
CA ALA A 76 -2.71 -12.41 -8.12
C ALA A 76 -2.24 -10.99 -8.53
N MET A 77 -1.02 -10.57 -8.14
CA MET A 77 -0.58 -9.18 -8.18
C MET A 77 -0.74 -8.50 -9.55
N ALA A 78 -0.39 -9.21 -10.63
CA ALA A 78 -0.48 -8.67 -11.98
C ALA A 78 -1.91 -8.22 -12.32
N GLN A 79 -2.91 -9.04 -11.98
CA GLN A 79 -4.33 -8.73 -12.20
C GLN A 79 -4.84 -7.68 -11.20
N SER A 80 -4.44 -7.79 -9.93
CA SER A 80 -4.86 -6.85 -8.88
C SER A 80 -4.33 -5.43 -9.06
N THR A 81 -3.33 -5.22 -9.92
CA THR A 81 -2.78 -3.89 -10.23
C THR A 81 -3.84 -2.92 -10.74
N LEU A 82 -4.89 -3.38 -11.42
CA LEU A 82 -6.00 -2.52 -11.85
C LEU A 82 -6.76 -1.89 -10.67
N VAL A 83 -6.76 -2.56 -9.51
CA VAL A 83 -7.37 -2.06 -8.27
C VAL A 83 -6.39 -1.17 -7.50
N PHE A 84 -5.12 -1.57 -7.39
CA PHE A 84 -4.11 -0.86 -6.60
C PHE A 84 -3.50 0.36 -7.32
N ALA A 85 -3.45 0.35 -8.65
CA ALA A 85 -2.97 1.42 -9.51
C ALA A 85 -4.02 1.79 -10.58
N PRO A 86 -5.20 2.30 -10.17
CA PRO A 86 -6.38 2.40 -11.03
C PRO A 86 -6.35 3.56 -12.04
N HIS A 87 -5.24 4.27 -12.17
CA HIS A 87 -5.12 5.44 -13.03
C HIS A 87 -3.90 5.30 -13.94
N PHE A 88 -3.99 5.82 -15.17
CA PHE A 88 -2.84 5.89 -16.08
C PHE A 88 -1.61 6.55 -15.42
N ASN A 89 -1.84 7.58 -14.61
CA ASN A 89 -0.79 8.26 -13.88
C ASN A 89 -0.08 7.37 -12.84
N SER A 90 -0.72 6.33 -12.32
CA SER A 90 -0.10 5.38 -11.39
C SER A 90 1.09 4.65 -12.03
N TYR A 91 0.98 4.30 -13.31
CA TYR A 91 2.05 3.64 -14.07
C TYR A 91 3.23 4.57 -14.39
N ARG A 92 3.07 5.89 -14.27
CA ARG A 92 4.21 6.83 -14.30
C ARG A 92 5.05 6.77 -13.02
N ARG A 93 4.48 6.29 -11.89
CA ARG A 93 5.20 6.06 -10.64
C ARG A 93 5.92 4.70 -10.64
N LEU A 94 5.33 3.65 -11.21
CA LEU A 94 5.89 2.29 -11.23
C LEU A 94 7.02 2.18 -12.27
N ARG A 95 8.19 2.72 -11.95
CA ARG A 95 9.38 2.75 -12.81
C ARG A 95 10.64 2.55 -11.97
N PRO A 96 11.75 2.06 -12.55
CA PRO A 96 13.01 1.96 -11.83
C PRO A 96 13.42 3.29 -11.19
N ARG A 97 14.08 3.23 -10.02
CA ARG A 97 14.59 4.39 -9.27
C ARG A 97 13.52 5.38 -8.77
N SER A 98 12.25 4.96 -8.67
CA SER A 98 11.16 5.81 -8.16
C SER A 98 10.76 5.50 -6.70
N TYR A 99 11.46 4.59 -6.03
CA TYR A 99 11.07 4.00 -4.73
C TYR A 99 9.67 3.35 -4.76
N ALA A 100 9.25 2.90 -5.94
CA ALA A 100 8.03 2.11 -6.13
C ALA A 100 8.40 0.71 -6.65
N PRO A 101 7.58 -0.31 -6.32
CA PRO A 101 7.82 -1.66 -6.82
C PRO A 101 7.75 -1.69 -8.34
N THR A 102 8.67 -2.44 -8.95
CA THR A 102 8.77 -2.64 -10.41
C THR A 102 8.63 -4.11 -10.82
N ALA A 103 8.59 -5.01 -9.85
CA ALA A 103 8.43 -6.44 -10.04
C ALA A 103 7.46 -6.99 -9.00
N VAL A 104 6.88 -8.15 -9.31
CA VAL A 104 6.09 -8.94 -8.36
C VAL A 104 7.09 -9.79 -7.57
N ALA A 105 7.43 -9.31 -6.37
CA ALA A 105 8.41 -9.95 -5.50
C ALA A 105 8.04 -9.70 -4.04
N TRP A 106 8.59 -10.53 -3.15
CA TRP A 106 8.51 -10.38 -1.71
C TRP A 106 9.90 -10.52 -1.11
N GLY A 107 10.14 -9.77 -0.04
CA GLY A 107 11.38 -9.81 0.72
C GLY A 107 11.14 -9.38 2.15
N TYR A 108 11.95 -9.91 3.05
CA TYR A 108 12.00 -9.48 4.44
C TYR A 108 12.95 -8.28 4.56
N GLU A 109 12.47 -7.18 5.14
CA GLU A 109 13.25 -5.93 5.37
C GLU A 109 14.04 -5.46 4.12
N ASN A 110 13.33 -5.21 3.00
CA ASN A 110 13.89 -4.82 1.69
C ASN A 110 13.44 -3.42 1.25
#